data_AF-A0A2V7F5V5-F1
#
_entry.id   AF-A0A2V7F5V5-F1
#
_cell.length_a   1.000
_cell.length_b   1.000
_cell.length_c   1.000
_cell.angle_alpha   90.00
_cell.angle_beta   90.00
_cell.angle_gamma   90.00
#
_symmetry.space_group_name_H-M   'P 1'
#
loop_
_entity.id
_entity.type
_entity.pdbx_description
1 polymer ?
#
loop_
_entity_poly.entity_id
_entity_poly.type
_entity_poly.pdbx_seq_one_letter_code
_entity_poly.pdbx_strand_id
1 'polypeptide(L)' 'MLQVRGPLIVKRDFPAQMKLDLFMKDLHLIQDAARALETPVPLTDVAERLYAAAQTAGHGGEDLAVVVTAFARR' A
#
# COMPACT_ATOMS: atom_id res chain seq x y z
N MET A 1 1.39 11.23 6.68
CA MET A 1 1.76 10.56 5.40
C MET A 1 2.80 11.35 4.61
N LEU A 2 2.53 12.58 4.17
CA LEU A 2 3.44 13.34 3.30
C LEU A 2 4.84 13.62 3.91
N GLN A 3 4.92 14.15 5.13
CA GLN A 3 6.22 14.51 5.75
C GLN A 3 7.15 13.32 5.96
N VAL A 4 6.58 12.14 6.20
CA VAL A 4 7.34 10.90 6.43
C VAL A 4 7.69 10.22 5.10
N ARG A 5 6.70 10.02 4.22
CA ARG A 5 6.85 9.20 3.02
C ARG A 5 7.29 9.98 1.79
N GLY A 6 7.05 11.28 1.74
CA GLY A 6 7.52 12.16 0.66
C GLY A 6 9.03 12.07 0.45
N PRO A 7 9.86 12.24 1.50
CA PRO A 7 11.31 12.07 1.38
C PRO A 7 11.74 10.67 0.91
N LEU A 8 11.06 9.60 1.34
CA LEU A 8 11.33 8.23 0.91
C LEU A 8 11.08 8.06 -0.60
N ILE A 9 9.95 8.58 -1.08
CA ILE A 9 9.59 8.58 -2.50
C ILE A 9 10.62 9.33 -3.34
N VAL A 10 11.03 10.53 -2.90
CA VAL A 10 12.02 11.35 -3.62
C VAL A 10 13.38 10.65 -3.68
N LYS A 11 13.79 9.99 -2.60
CA LYS A 11 15.07 9.28 -2.53
C LYS A 11 15.07 7.89 -3.19
N ARG A 12 13.88 7.33 -3.48
CA ARG A 12 13.72 5.94 -3.94
C ARG A 12 14.35 4.93 -2.99
N ASP A 13 14.23 5.19 -1.69
CA ASP A 13 14.72 4.35 -0.62
C ASP A 13 13.57 4.12 0.39
N PHE A 14 13.23 2.85 0.62
CA PHE A 14 11.99 2.44 1.29
C PHE A 14 12.24 1.56 2.53
N PRO A 15 13.06 2.01 3.50
CA PRO A 15 13.32 1.24 4.71
C PRO A 15 12.01 0.94 5.45
N ALA A 16 11.88 -0.30 5.95
CA ALA A 16 10.64 -0.85 6.51
C ALA A 16 10.14 -0.13 7.79
N GLN A 17 9.50 1.03 7.64
CA GLN A 17 8.81 1.73 8.73
C GLN A 17 7.42 1.15 8.97
N MET A 18 6.68 0.88 7.89
CA MET A 18 5.51 0.03 7.88
C MET A 18 5.58 -0.91 6.69
N LYS A 19 5.83 -2.21 6.94
CA LYS A 19 5.97 -3.22 5.89
C LYS A 19 4.70 -3.30 5.05
N LEU A 20 4.88 -3.33 3.74
CA LEU A 20 3.82 -3.56 2.76
C LEU A 20 2.98 -4.80 3.09
N ASP A 21 3.61 -5.93 3.44
CA ASP A 21 2.89 -7.18 3.76
C ASP A 21 1.91 -7.02 4.94
N LEU A 22 2.32 -6.27 5.98
CA LEU A 22 1.47 -6.03 7.15
C LEU A 22 0.30 -5.12 6.80
N PHE A 23 0.54 -4.13 5.95
CA PHE A 23 -0.49 -3.21 5.51
C PHE A 23 -1.50 -3.88 4.57
N MET A 24 -1.06 -4.79 3.70
CA MET A 24 -1.97 -5.63 2.90
C MET A 24 -2.91 -6.43 3.79
N LYS A 25 -2.41 -7.02 4.88
CA LYS A 25 -3.25 -7.69 5.88
C LYS A 25 -4.27 -6.72 6.50
N ASP A 26 -3.87 -5.48 6.84
CA ASP A 26 -4.80 -4.48 7.38
C ASP A 26 -5.88 -4.06 6.36
N LEU A 27 -5.52 -3.89 5.08
CA LEU A 27 -6.48 -3.57 4.02
C LEU A 27 -7.54 -4.67 3.86
N HIS A 28 -7.13 -5.95 3.89
CA HIS A 28 -8.07 -7.07 3.85
C HIS A 28 -9.00 -7.10 5.06
N LEU A 29 -8.48 -6.83 6.27
CA LEU A 29 -9.32 -6.73 7.48
C LEU A 29 -10.35 -5.60 7.40
N ILE A 30 -9.96 -4.45 6.83
CA ILE A 30 -10.88 -3.32 6.59
C ILE A 30 -11.98 -3.74 5.60
N GLN A 31 -11.60 -4.40 4.50
CA GLN A 31 -12.56 -4.86 3.50
C GLN A 31 -13.51 -5.95 4.05
N ASP A 32 -13.01 -6.86 4.90
CA ASP A 32 -13.84 -7.85 5.59
C ASP A 32 -14.87 -7.19 6.50
N ALA A 33 -14.45 -6.21 7.31
CA ALA A 33 -15.36 -5.43 8.16
C ALA A 33 -16.39 -4.65 7.33
N ALA A 34 -15.96 -4.04 6.23
CA ALA A 34 -16.83 -3.30 5.32
C ALA A 34 -17.88 -4.21 4.66
N ARG A 35 -17.48 -5.43 4.24
CA ARG A 35 -18.40 -6.45 3.72
C ARG A 35 -19.45 -6.86 4.75
N ALA A 36 -19.05 -7.08 6.00
CA ALA A 36 -19.98 -7.46 7.08
C ALA A 36 -21.04 -6.37 7.38
N LEU A 37 -20.74 -5.12 7.07
CA LEU A 37 -21.62 -3.96 7.25
C LEU A 37 -22.29 -3.50 5.94
N GLU A 38 -22.17 -4.27 4.86
CA GLU A 38 -22.69 -3.92 3.52
C GLU A 38 -22.27 -2.51 3.06
N THR A 39 -21.09 -2.06 3.47
CA THR A 39 -20.60 -0.70 3.24
C THR A 39 -19.50 -0.70 2.17
N PRO A 40 -19.66 0.01 1.04
CA PRO A 40 -18.63 0.06 0.02
C PRO A 40 -17.43 0.92 0.43
N VAL A 41 -16.21 0.46 0.12
CA VAL A 41 -14.93 1.14 0.43
C VAL A 41 -14.05 1.33 -0.81
N PRO A 42 -14.54 2.04 -1.86
CA PRO A 42 -13.89 2.05 -3.17
C PRO A 42 -12.44 2.58 -3.15
N LEU A 43 -12.11 3.50 -2.25
CA LEU A 43 -10.74 4.01 -2.13
C LEU A 43 -9.79 2.98 -1.49
N THR A 44 -10.29 2.16 -0.56
CA THR A 44 -9.54 1.03 0.01
C THR A 44 -9.28 -0.02 -1.07
N ASP A 45 -10.28 -0.32 -1.89
CA ASP A 45 -10.13 -1.29 -3.00
C ASP A 45 -9.11 -0.82 -4.04
N VAL A 46 -9.10 0.48 -4.37
CA VAL A 46 -8.07 1.04 -5.26
C VAL A 46 -6.69 0.99 -4.60
N ALA A 47 -6.59 1.31 -3.31
CA ALA A 47 -5.33 1.24 -2.58
C ALA A 47 -4.77 -0.18 -2.57
N GLU A 48 -5.59 -1.18 -2.23
CA GLU A 48 -5.23 -2.61 -2.24
C GLU A 48 -4.62 -3.01 -3.58
N ARG A 49 -5.27 -2.69 -4.71
CA ARG A 49 -4.76 -3.04 -6.04
C ARG A 49 -3.41 -2.40 -6.36
N LEU A 50 -3.20 -1.15 -5.96
CA LEU A 50 -1.91 -0.45 -6.16
C LEU A 50 -0.79 -1.10 -5.31
N TYR A 51 -1.11 -1.45 -4.07
CA TYR A 51 -0.17 -2.11 -3.16
C TYR A 51 0.10 -3.56 -3.58
N ALA A 52 -0.89 -4.29 -4.09
CA ALA A 52 -0.74 -5.64 -4.63
C ALA A 52 0.20 -5.67 -5.84
N ALA A 53 0.16 -4.64 -6.70
CA ALA A 53 1.09 -4.50 -7.83
C ALA A 53 2.54 -4.35 -7.34
N ALA A 54 2.78 -3.53 -6.32
CA ALA A 54 4.10 -3.39 -5.70
C ALA A 54 4.53 -4.67 -4.96
N GLN A 55 3.62 -5.33 -4.25
CA GLN A 55 3.90 -6.57 -3.52
C GLN A 55 4.33 -7.69 -4.48
N THR A 56 3.61 -7.85 -5.60
CA THR A 56 3.94 -8.82 -6.65
C THR A 56 5.29 -8.54 -7.31
N ALA A 57 5.73 -7.28 -7.32
CA ALA A 57 7.07 -6.89 -7.78
C ALA A 57 8.18 -7.14 -6.74
N GLY A 58 7.88 -7.76 -5.59
CA GLY A 58 8.86 -8.16 -4.58
C GLY A 58 9.06 -7.16 -3.44
N HIS A 59 8.25 -6.11 -3.36
CA HIS A 59 8.41 -5.02 -2.39
C HIS A 59 7.76 -5.28 -1.01
N GLY A 60 7.34 -6.52 -0.71
CA GLY A 60 6.61 -6.85 0.53
C GLY A 60 7.29 -6.44 1.84
N GLY A 61 8.62 -6.44 1.83
CA GLY A 61 9.46 -6.05 2.97
C GLY A 61 9.65 -4.54 3.16
N GLU A 62 9.22 -3.70 2.23
CA GLU A 62 9.53 -2.27 2.20
C GLU A 62 8.41 -1.39 2.79
N ASP A 63 8.70 -0.10 3.02
CA ASP A 63 7.67 0.85 3.46
C ASP A 63 6.59 1.07 2.39
N LEU A 64 5.38 1.41 2.84
CA LEU A 64 4.23 1.78 2.00
C LEU A 64 4.52 2.86 0.96
N ALA A 65 5.52 3.71 1.17
CA ALA A 65 6.01 4.65 0.16
C ALA A 65 6.34 3.98 -1.19
N VAL A 66 6.63 2.67 -1.19
CA VAL A 66 6.88 1.88 -2.40
C VAL A 66 5.70 1.85 -3.37
N VAL A 67 4.47 2.17 -2.94
CA VAL A 67 3.31 2.28 -3.85
C VAL A 67 3.55 3.21 -5.04
N VAL A 68 4.49 4.16 -4.92
CA VAL A 68 4.89 5.02 -6.03
C VAL A 68 5.41 4.24 -7.24
N THR A 69 5.98 3.03 -7.04
CA THR A 69 6.45 2.18 -8.13
C THR A 69 5.32 1.67 -9.01
N ALA A 70 4.10 1.52 -8.47
CA ALA A 70 2.91 1.15 -9.23
C ALA A 70 2.49 2.21 -10.26
N PHE A 71 2.94 3.45 -10.10
CA PHE A 71 2.66 4.56 -11.01
C PHE A 71 3.79 4.85 -12.01
N ALA A 72 4.93 4.17 -11.89
CA ALA A 72 6.02 4.34 -12.85
C ALA A 72 5.56 3.80 -14.22
N ARG A 73 5.73 4.61 -15.28
CA ARG A 73 5.45 4.19 -16.65
C ARG A 73 6.34 2.98 -16.99
N ARG A 74 5.73 1.91 -17.47
CA ARG A 74 6.44 0.81 -18.15
C ARG A 74 6.81 1.23 -19.57
#